data_AF-A0A1Z8M8D4-F1
#
_entry.id   AF-A0A1Z8M8D4-F1
#
_cell.length_a   1.000
_cell.length_b   1.000
_cell.length_c   1.000
_cell.angle_alpha   90.00
_cell.angle_beta   90.00
_cell.angle_gamma   90.00
#
_symmetry.space_group_name_H-M   'P 1'
#
loop_
_entity.id
_entity.type
_entity.pdbx_description
1 polymer ?
#
loop_
_entity_poly.entity_id
_entity_poly.type
_entity_poly.pdbx_seq_one_letter_code
_entity_poly.pdbx_strand_id
1 'polypeptide(L)'
;MLLLGTLHRKKEYMLGPVFNREAIVAPKRTKTYLSRGIYVAALFALLCTGYLVFDGSRSLSTVSDSARFGGWMFVLLAPLQLLILCSMSAVGSAASVAQEKDRRTILLLLMTRLSGFEVVVGKLTATLLGPVSLLLAALPLFLVLPLLGGVAPEQVGAVFAITLASIIFAGSVGTVMGLWREKTFQAIALTVLAILMLLVCGEIVIGSVSSLPEAVRLAFSPFRALMASASPSGILTASTFTGIVALFAVMLLLSVLVLLIGVARVRIWNPSREVRFKAPEPETGEEAKEQETKESWKVRAPRPVWNNPVLWREVRTWAYGRKVIVIRVAFAMLFALGALIVFDQIQSGIAYESISRVGRSLPSATLPVAAIGVVSLVLVNTLAVNSVTNERDGLALDLLLVTDLSPREFVFGKMLGVLYVGKELILLPLGLLIYLGVSGVTTYENMVYAILGAVILYAFVAMLGIHSGLNYVAGRTAILASLGTVFFLCVGIAICMTIMVSFQGAFQMQLAPFLLMILGGGGALFASLGWRNPSRAIFVASFTLPLITYYSITQFLLQTDHLFVFFAMLTGYGFTIAALMIPALSEFDVSLEKDRSREGDG
;
A
#
# COMPACT_ATOMS: atom_id res chain seq x y z
N MET A 1 6.24 -26.19 -53.47
CA MET A 1 6.72 -26.29 -52.08
C MET A 1 7.34 -24.97 -51.58
N LEU A 2 6.70 -23.81 -51.86
CA LEU A 2 7.18 -22.48 -51.40
C LEU A 2 6.05 -21.45 -51.17
N LEU A 3 4.78 -21.90 -51.16
CA LEU A 3 3.61 -21.01 -51.03
C LEU A 3 2.61 -21.43 -49.94
N LEU A 4 2.96 -22.41 -49.10
CA LEU A 4 2.15 -22.87 -47.96
C LEU A 4 2.68 -22.39 -46.59
N GLY A 5 3.73 -21.57 -46.57
CA GLY A 5 4.39 -21.09 -45.34
C GLY A 5 3.85 -19.78 -44.77
N THR A 6 2.96 -19.07 -45.46
CA THR A 6 2.55 -17.70 -45.11
C THR A 6 1.13 -17.58 -44.54
N LEU A 7 0.36 -18.67 -44.46
CA LEU A 7 -1.07 -18.61 -44.11
C LEU A 7 -1.45 -19.20 -42.74
N HIS A 8 -0.50 -19.64 -41.91
CA HIS A 8 -0.84 -20.40 -40.68
C HIS A 8 -0.58 -19.71 -39.33
N ARG A 9 -0.58 -18.38 -39.24
CA ARG A 9 -0.56 -17.72 -37.90
C ARG A 9 -1.10 -16.28 -37.86
N LYS A 10 -2.36 -16.09 -38.25
CA LYS A 10 -3.19 -15.00 -37.70
C LYS A 10 -4.32 -15.61 -36.87
N LYS A 11 -3.97 -16.18 -35.72
CA LYS A 11 -4.92 -16.12 -34.60
C LYS A 11 -4.83 -14.69 -34.11
N GLU A 12 -5.83 -13.88 -34.44
CA GLU A 12 -5.96 -12.52 -33.94
C GLU A 12 -6.10 -12.58 -32.42
N TYR A 13 -4.96 -12.42 -31.74
CA TYR A 13 -4.92 -12.31 -30.31
C TYR A 13 -5.37 -10.89 -29.95
N MET A 14 -6.68 -10.71 -29.67
CA MET A 14 -7.34 -9.40 -29.48
C MET A 14 -6.61 -8.41 -28.54
N LEU A 15 -5.78 -8.90 -27.60
CA LEU A 15 -5.02 -8.08 -26.63
C LEU A 15 -3.53 -8.49 -26.53
N GLY A 16 -3.03 -9.26 -27.50
CA GLY A 16 -1.65 -9.75 -27.54
C GLY A 16 -1.40 -11.09 -26.81
N PRO A 17 -0.22 -11.71 -27.00
CA PRO A 17 0.09 -13.05 -26.50
C PRO A 17 0.29 -13.12 -24.97
N VAL A 18 0.68 -12.01 -24.34
CA VAL A 18 0.92 -11.92 -22.89
C VAL A 18 -0.37 -12.13 -22.11
N PHE A 19 -1.44 -11.43 -22.48
CA PHE A 19 -2.75 -11.58 -21.87
C PHE A 19 -3.28 -13.02 -22.00
N ASN A 20 -3.21 -13.59 -23.19
CA ASN A 20 -3.73 -14.95 -23.44
C ASN A 20 -3.03 -16.01 -22.59
N ARG A 21 -1.71 -15.90 -22.43
CA ARG A 21 -0.97 -16.79 -21.54
C ARG A 21 -1.50 -16.70 -20.11
N GLU A 22 -1.65 -15.49 -19.57
CA GLU A 22 -2.09 -15.32 -18.18
C GLU A 22 -3.56 -15.72 -18.01
N ALA A 23 -4.44 -15.44 -18.98
CA ALA A 23 -5.84 -15.83 -18.96
C ALA A 23 -6.03 -17.36 -18.95
N ILE A 24 -5.16 -18.12 -19.63
CA ILE A 24 -5.19 -19.60 -19.62
C ILE A 24 -4.63 -20.17 -18.31
N VAL A 25 -3.62 -19.51 -17.73
CA VAL A 25 -2.90 -20.02 -16.55
C VAL A 25 -3.58 -19.63 -15.24
N ALA A 26 -4.13 -18.41 -15.13
CA ALA A 26 -4.68 -17.87 -13.89
C ALA A 26 -5.81 -18.73 -13.29
N PRO A 27 -6.77 -19.29 -14.05
CA PRO A 27 -7.81 -20.18 -13.53
C PRO A 27 -7.27 -21.53 -13.03
N LYS A 28 -6.05 -21.93 -13.39
CA LYS A 28 -5.47 -23.22 -12.96
C LYS A 28 -4.71 -23.12 -11.64
N ARG A 29 -4.47 -21.90 -11.14
CA ARG A 29 -3.72 -21.67 -9.89
C ARG A 29 -4.65 -21.73 -8.68
N THR A 30 -4.36 -22.62 -7.74
CA THR A 30 -5.08 -22.74 -6.45
C THR A 30 -5.13 -21.41 -5.69
N LYS A 31 -4.05 -20.63 -5.75
CA LYS A 31 -3.96 -19.29 -5.13
C LYS A 31 -5.06 -18.33 -5.61
N THR A 32 -5.49 -18.43 -6.87
CA THR A 32 -6.57 -17.58 -7.41
C THR A 32 -7.90 -17.90 -6.72
N TYR A 33 -8.23 -19.19 -6.57
CA TYR A 33 -9.44 -19.62 -5.85
C TYR A 33 -9.39 -19.22 -4.38
N LEU A 34 -8.25 -19.45 -3.73
CA LEU A 34 -8.05 -19.09 -2.33
C LEU A 34 -8.21 -17.58 -2.11
N SER A 35 -7.64 -16.75 -3.00
CA SER A 35 -7.78 -15.29 -2.89
C SER A 35 -9.22 -14.81 -3.02
N ARG A 36 -10.02 -15.42 -3.90
CA ARG A 36 -11.47 -15.13 -4.03
C ARG A 36 -12.24 -15.54 -2.79
N GLY A 37 -11.98 -16.76 -2.29
CA GLY A 37 -12.60 -17.28 -1.08
C GLY A 37 -12.32 -16.41 0.13
N ILE A 38 -11.05 -16.07 0.37
CA ILE A 38 -10.64 -15.19 1.49
C ILE A 38 -11.28 -13.81 1.36
N TYR A 39 -11.27 -13.21 0.17
CA TYR A 39 -11.84 -11.88 -0.05
C TYR A 39 -13.34 -11.85 0.24
N VAL A 40 -14.11 -12.78 -0.34
CA VAL A 40 -15.57 -12.86 -0.12
C VAL A 40 -15.89 -13.24 1.33
N ALA A 41 -15.13 -14.17 1.93
CA ALA A 41 -15.30 -14.56 3.33
C ALA A 41 -15.02 -13.39 4.28
N ALA A 42 -14.02 -12.54 3.99
CA ALA A 42 -13.74 -11.36 4.79
C ALA A 42 -14.87 -10.32 4.72
N LEU A 43 -15.38 -10.03 3.52
CA LEU A 43 -16.54 -9.14 3.35
C LEU A 43 -17.80 -9.72 4.01
N PHE A 44 -18.03 -11.03 3.89
CA PHE A 44 -19.15 -11.71 4.52
C PHE A 44 -19.02 -11.72 6.04
N ALA A 45 -17.83 -11.97 6.59
CA ALA A 45 -17.58 -11.89 8.02
C ALA A 45 -17.83 -10.48 8.56
N LEU A 46 -17.50 -9.44 7.78
CA LEU A 46 -17.80 -8.05 8.11
C LEU A 46 -19.31 -7.77 8.08
N LEU A 47 -20.04 -8.34 7.10
CA LEU A 47 -21.50 -8.28 7.05
C LEU A 47 -22.15 -8.96 8.28
N CYS A 48 -21.73 -10.18 8.61
CA CYS A 48 -22.18 -10.90 9.80
C CYS A 48 -21.86 -10.14 11.09
N THR A 49 -20.67 -9.54 11.14
CA THR A 49 -20.25 -8.67 12.25
C THR A 49 -21.21 -7.50 12.39
N GLY A 50 -21.49 -6.77 11.31
CA GLY A 50 -22.46 -5.68 11.33
C GLY A 50 -23.83 -6.13 11.80
N TYR A 51 -24.29 -7.31 11.36
CA TYR A 51 -25.58 -7.88 11.77
C TYR A 51 -25.63 -8.12 13.28
N LEU A 52 -24.62 -8.79 13.84
CA LEU A 52 -24.55 -9.08 15.28
C LEU A 52 -24.52 -7.81 16.13
N VAL A 53 -23.79 -6.79 15.69
CA VAL A 53 -23.73 -5.50 16.40
C VAL A 53 -25.08 -4.77 16.32
N PHE A 54 -25.72 -4.78 15.13
CA PHE A 54 -26.99 -4.10 14.93
C PHE A 54 -28.12 -4.75 15.74
N ASP A 55 -28.30 -6.06 15.61
CA ASP A 55 -29.35 -6.81 16.33
C ASP A 55 -29.19 -6.71 17.85
N GLY A 56 -27.93 -6.71 18.33
CA GLY A 56 -27.62 -6.51 19.74
C GLY A 56 -27.95 -5.12 20.28
N SER A 57 -28.00 -4.10 19.42
CA SER A 57 -28.34 -2.72 19.79
C SER A 57 -29.84 -2.44 19.66
N ARG A 58 -30.51 -3.07 18.68
CA ARG A 58 -31.94 -2.97 18.40
C ARG A 58 -32.39 -4.26 17.71
N SER A 59 -33.39 -4.93 18.27
CA SER A 59 -33.94 -6.13 17.65
C SER A 59 -34.50 -5.82 16.26
N LEU A 60 -34.10 -6.59 15.25
CA LEU A 60 -34.55 -6.47 13.85
C LEU A 60 -36.01 -6.96 13.65
N SER A 61 -36.95 -6.42 14.42
CA SER A 61 -38.36 -6.85 14.37
C SER A 61 -39.15 -6.19 13.24
N THR A 62 -38.68 -5.06 12.71
CA THR A 62 -39.38 -4.26 11.70
C THR A 62 -38.65 -4.29 10.35
N VAL A 63 -39.41 -4.32 9.24
CA VAL A 63 -38.88 -4.21 7.87
C VAL A 63 -38.02 -2.95 7.66
N SER A 64 -38.35 -1.85 8.35
CA SER A 64 -37.57 -0.61 8.31
C SER A 64 -36.17 -0.76 8.90
N ASP A 65 -36.00 -1.59 9.93
CA ASP A 65 -34.70 -1.80 10.58
C ASP A 65 -33.78 -2.64 9.68
N SER A 66 -34.33 -3.67 9.03
CA SER A 66 -33.61 -4.43 7.98
C SER A 66 -33.15 -3.53 6.84
N ALA A 67 -34.00 -2.61 6.38
CA ALA A 67 -33.64 -1.68 5.31
C ALA A 67 -32.51 -0.70 5.72
N ARG A 68 -32.53 -0.22 6.97
CA ARG A 68 -31.46 0.63 7.51
C ARG A 68 -30.14 -0.14 7.61
N PHE A 69 -30.20 -1.37 8.09
CA PHE A 69 -29.03 -2.25 8.18
C PHE A 69 -28.40 -2.48 6.79
N GLY A 70 -29.21 -2.82 5.78
CA GLY A 70 -28.74 -2.98 4.39
C GLY A 70 -28.03 -1.73 3.86
N GLY A 71 -28.61 -0.54 4.07
CA GLY A 71 -28.00 0.73 3.68
C GLY A 71 -26.68 1.03 4.40
N TRP A 72 -26.60 0.79 5.72
CA TRP A 72 -25.38 1.01 6.50
C TRP A 72 -24.25 0.07 6.07
N MET A 73 -24.56 -1.20 5.87
CA MET A 73 -23.58 -2.17 5.38
C MET A 73 -23.09 -1.84 3.97
N PHE A 74 -23.96 -1.31 3.11
CA PHE A 74 -23.56 -0.86 1.79
C PHE A 74 -22.57 0.33 1.84
N VAL A 75 -22.86 1.33 2.68
CA VAL A 75 -21.96 2.49 2.90
C VAL A 75 -20.64 2.07 3.53
N LEU A 76 -20.61 1.00 4.34
CA LEU A 76 -19.39 0.46 4.94
C LEU A 76 -18.55 -0.38 3.95
N LEU A 77 -19.20 -1.27 3.19
CA LEU A 77 -18.53 -2.23 2.31
C LEU A 77 -18.04 -1.58 1.00
N ALA A 78 -18.77 -0.60 0.44
CA ALA A 78 -18.42 -0.02 -0.86
C ALA A 78 -17.04 0.72 -0.85
N PRO A 79 -16.73 1.61 0.11
CA PRO A 79 -15.41 2.27 0.16
C PRO A 79 -14.27 1.28 0.43
N LEU A 80 -14.54 0.25 1.23
CA LEU A 80 -13.59 -0.80 1.53
C LEU A 80 -13.24 -1.63 0.28
N GLN A 81 -14.25 -2.01 -0.51
CA GLN A 81 -14.06 -2.66 -1.80
C GLN A 81 -13.22 -1.78 -2.74
N LEU A 82 -13.55 -0.49 -2.86
CA LEU A 82 -12.80 0.45 -3.68
C LEU A 82 -11.32 0.51 -3.26
N LEU A 83 -11.06 0.67 -1.96
CA LEU A 83 -9.72 0.79 -1.40
C LEU A 83 -8.87 -0.45 -1.65
N ILE A 84 -9.40 -1.64 -1.34
CA ILE A 84 -8.68 -2.91 -1.49
C ILE A 84 -8.36 -3.18 -2.96
N LEU A 85 -9.34 -3.06 -3.85
CA LEU A 85 -9.15 -3.41 -5.25
C LEU A 85 -8.30 -2.38 -6.00
N CYS A 86 -8.43 -1.08 -5.70
CA CYS A 86 -7.55 -0.06 -6.29
C CYS A 86 -6.10 -0.24 -5.85
N SER A 87 -5.87 -0.52 -4.56
CA SER A 87 -4.52 -0.76 -4.03
C SER A 87 -3.90 -2.01 -4.65
N MET A 88 -4.68 -3.10 -4.77
CA MET A 88 -4.22 -4.34 -5.39
C MET A 88 -3.91 -4.14 -6.89
N SER A 89 -4.71 -3.33 -7.59
CA SER A 89 -4.46 -2.97 -8.99
C SER A 89 -3.20 -2.13 -9.15
N ALA A 90 -3.07 -1.03 -8.40
CA ALA A 90 -1.91 -0.14 -8.48
C ALA A 90 -0.59 -0.85 -8.16
N VAL A 91 -0.52 -1.46 -6.98
CA VAL A 91 0.69 -2.14 -6.49
C VAL A 91 0.98 -3.39 -7.32
N GLY A 92 -0.06 -4.17 -7.66
CA GLY A 92 0.08 -5.38 -8.46
C GLY A 92 0.61 -5.10 -9.87
N SER A 93 0.05 -4.10 -10.55
CA SER A 93 0.53 -3.68 -11.87
C SER A 93 1.97 -3.17 -11.83
N ALA A 94 2.31 -2.30 -10.87
CA ALA A 94 3.66 -1.77 -10.70
C ALA A 94 4.70 -2.87 -10.43
N ALA A 95 4.39 -3.77 -9.48
CA ALA A 95 5.25 -4.89 -9.09
C ALA A 95 5.45 -5.88 -10.24
N SER A 96 4.40 -6.15 -11.02
CA SER A 96 4.46 -7.12 -12.13
C SER A 96 5.39 -6.67 -13.27
N VAL A 97 5.45 -5.36 -13.53
CA VAL A 97 6.34 -4.77 -14.54
C VAL A 97 7.76 -4.70 -14.00
N ALA A 98 7.93 -4.23 -12.77
CA ALA A 98 9.23 -4.15 -12.15
C ALA A 98 9.89 -5.53 -12.00
N GLN A 99 9.10 -6.59 -11.78
CA GLN A 99 9.61 -7.96 -11.80
C GLN A 99 10.21 -8.37 -13.16
N GLU A 100 9.60 -7.96 -14.28
CA GLU A 100 10.15 -8.25 -15.60
C GLU A 100 11.43 -7.47 -15.88
N LYS A 101 11.58 -6.30 -15.25
CA LYS A 101 12.82 -5.53 -15.26
C LYS A 101 13.92 -6.22 -14.46
N ASP A 102 13.63 -6.62 -13.23
CA ASP A 102 14.60 -7.29 -12.35
C ASP A 102 15.13 -8.58 -13.00
N ARG A 103 14.25 -9.35 -13.65
CA ARG A 103 14.61 -10.58 -14.36
C ARG A 103 15.25 -10.34 -15.74
N ARG A 104 15.41 -9.07 -16.16
CA ARG A 104 15.86 -8.66 -17.50
C ARG A 104 15.03 -9.22 -18.65
N THR A 105 13.80 -9.68 -18.38
CA THR A 105 12.90 -10.25 -19.39
C THR A 105 12.18 -9.19 -20.20
N ILE A 106 12.02 -7.97 -19.67
CA ILE A 106 11.41 -6.87 -20.41
C ILE A 106 12.21 -6.52 -21.68
N LEU A 107 13.54 -6.60 -21.59
CA LEU A 107 14.44 -6.30 -22.70
C LEU A 107 14.33 -7.40 -23.77
N LEU A 108 14.20 -8.66 -23.35
CA LEU A 108 13.88 -9.78 -24.27
C LEU A 108 12.56 -9.54 -24.99
N LEU A 109 11.49 -9.14 -24.29
CA LEU A 109 10.20 -8.83 -24.90
C LEU A 109 10.30 -7.69 -25.92
N LEU A 110 11.07 -6.64 -25.61
CA LEU A 110 11.28 -5.49 -26.51
C LEU A 110 12.16 -5.79 -27.73
N MET A 111 12.94 -6.89 -27.71
CA MET A 111 13.69 -7.38 -28.89
C MET A 111 12.83 -8.24 -29.82
N THR A 112 11.68 -8.75 -29.35
CA THR A 112 10.75 -9.49 -30.20
C THR A 112 9.93 -8.57 -31.11
N ARG A 113 9.16 -9.14 -32.04
CA ARG A 113 8.27 -8.40 -32.96
C ARG A 113 7.02 -7.80 -32.28
N LEU A 114 7.00 -7.70 -30.96
CA LEU A 114 5.87 -7.11 -30.22
C LEU A 114 5.87 -5.59 -30.32
N SER A 115 4.69 -5.03 -30.56
CA SER A 115 4.50 -3.57 -30.51
C SER A 115 4.54 -3.07 -29.07
N GLY A 116 4.88 -1.79 -28.87
CA GLY A 116 4.82 -1.17 -27.54
C GLY A 116 3.42 -1.29 -26.91
N PHE A 117 2.37 -1.18 -27.74
CA PHE A 117 0.98 -1.36 -27.30
C PHE A 117 0.72 -2.77 -26.75
N GLU A 118 1.12 -3.82 -27.46
CA GLU A 118 0.95 -5.21 -27.02
C GLU A 118 1.69 -5.51 -25.71
N VAL A 119 2.84 -4.88 -25.49
CA VAL A 119 3.59 -5.03 -24.24
C VAL A 119 2.88 -4.31 -23.09
N VAL A 120 2.56 -3.02 -23.25
CA VAL A 120 2.00 -2.20 -22.16
C VAL A 120 0.56 -2.62 -21.82
N VAL A 121 -0.32 -2.69 -22.82
CA VAL A 121 -1.74 -3.03 -22.62
C VAL A 121 -1.92 -4.51 -22.31
N GLY A 122 -1.14 -5.39 -22.96
CA GLY A 122 -1.14 -6.82 -22.65
C GLY A 122 -0.72 -7.10 -21.20
N LYS A 123 0.22 -6.32 -20.66
CA LYS A 123 0.63 -6.42 -19.26
C LYS A 123 -0.42 -5.87 -18.31
N LEU A 124 -1.00 -4.71 -18.61
CA LEU A 124 -2.09 -4.13 -17.83
C LEU A 124 -3.25 -5.12 -17.71
N THR A 125 -3.78 -5.59 -18.84
CA THR A 125 -4.92 -6.51 -18.88
C THR A 125 -4.65 -7.83 -18.16
N ALA A 126 -3.44 -8.38 -18.28
CA ALA A 126 -3.03 -9.56 -17.51
C ALA A 126 -3.06 -9.31 -16.00
N THR A 127 -2.62 -8.13 -15.54
CA THR A 127 -2.64 -7.77 -14.11
C THR A 127 -4.04 -7.46 -13.59
N LEU A 128 -4.92 -6.92 -14.44
CA LEU A 128 -6.31 -6.59 -14.10
C LEU A 128 -7.20 -7.83 -13.91
N LEU A 129 -6.82 -9.01 -14.44
CA LEU A 129 -7.57 -10.26 -14.25
C LEU A 129 -7.82 -10.57 -12.77
N GLY A 130 -6.83 -10.32 -11.90
CA GLY A 130 -6.95 -10.54 -10.46
C GLY A 130 -8.03 -9.64 -9.83
N PRO A 131 -7.83 -8.30 -9.80
CA PRO A 131 -8.79 -7.35 -9.22
C PRO A 131 -10.20 -7.44 -9.82
N VAL A 132 -10.32 -7.58 -11.14
CA VAL A 132 -11.64 -7.71 -11.79
C VAL A 132 -12.32 -9.01 -11.37
N SER A 133 -11.58 -10.11 -11.21
CA SER A 133 -12.18 -11.35 -10.72
C SER A 133 -12.63 -11.28 -9.26
N LEU A 134 -11.93 -10.51 -8.41
CA LEU A 134 -12.38 -10.25 -7.04
C LEU A 134 -13.62 -9.35 -7.02
N LEU A 135 -13.66 -8.31 -7.87
CA LEU A 135 -14.82 -7.45 -8.04
C LEU A 135 -16.06 -8.30 -8.39
N LEU A 136 -15.96 -9.14 -9.42
CA LEU A 136 -17.06 -10.02 -9.83
C LEU A 136 -17.43 -11.06 -8.76
N ALA A 137 -16.45 -11.55 -7.99
CA ALA A 137 -16.71 -12.50 -6.90
C ALA A 137 -17.48 -11.88 -5.72
N ALA A 138 -17.34 -10.57 -5.48
CA ALA A 138 -18.12 -9.85 -4.46
C ALA A 138 -19.54 -9.48 -4.91
N LEU A 139 -19.83 -9.52 -6.22
CA LEU A 139 -21.13 -9.13 -6.77
C LEU A 139 -22.33 -9.85 -6.12
N PRO A 140 -22.31 -11.19 -5.94
CA PRO A 140 -23.40 -11.89 -5.28
C PRO A 140 -23.63 -11.42 -3.84
N LEU A 141 -22.55 -11.13 -3.10
CA LEU A 141 -22.64 -10.63 -1.72
C LEU A 141 -23.29 -9.25 -1.66
N PHE A 142 -22.92 -8.34 -2.57
CA PHE A 142 -23.54 -7.01 -2.64
C PHE A 142 -25.00 -7.05 -3.09
N LEU A 143 -25.39 -8.01 -3.95
CA LEU A 143 -26.78 -8.20 -4.37
C LEU A 143 -27.70 -8.75 -3.27
N VAL A 144 -27.14 -9.26 -2.16
CA VAL A 144 -27.93 -9.60 -0.97
C VAL A 144 -28.44 -8.34 -0.26
N LEU A 145 -27.72 -7.22 -0.34
CA LEU A 145 -28.08 -5.99 0.39
C LEU A 145 -29.41 -5.38 -0.09
N PRO A 146 -29.70 -5.28 -1.41
CA PRO A 146 -31.04 -4.87 -1.87
C PRO A 146 -32.18 -5.74 -1.36
N LEU A 147 -31.95 -7.04 -1.11
CA LEU A 147 -32.98 -7.94 -0.57
C LEU A 147 -33.35 -7.60 0.88
N LEU A 148 -32.42 -7.01 1.64
CA LEU A 148 -32.66 -6.53 3.01
C LEU A 148 -33.44 -5.20 3.02
N GLY A 149 -33.55 -4.52 1.88
CA GLY A 149 -34.14 -3.19 1.71
C GLY A 149 -33.12 -2.05 1.88
N GLY A 150 -33.54 -0.83 1.56
CA GLY A 150 -32.74 0.40 1.76
C GLY A 150 -31.60 0.64 0.76
N VAL A 151 -31.35 -0.32 -0.14
CA VAL A 151 -30.39 -0.20 -1.25
C VAL A 151 -31.08 -0.63 -2.55
N ALA A 152 -30.97 0.19 -3.59
CA ALA A 152 -31.50 -0.14 -4.91
C ALA A 152 -30.47 -0.95 -5.72
N PRO A 153 -30.87 -1.93 -6.55
CA PRO A 153 -29.95 -2.69 -7.41
C PRO A 153 -29.08 -1.79 -8.32
N GLU A 154 -29.62 -0.65 -8.76
CA GLU A 154 -28.91 0.34 -9.56
C GLU A 154 -27.73 0.96 -8.80
N GLN A 155 -27.84 1.12 -7.47
CA GLN A 155 -26.75 1.62 -6.62
C GLN A 155 -25.59 0.63 -6.59
N VAL A 156 -25.90 -0.66 -6.51
CA VAL A 156 -24.88 -1.72 -6.61
C VAL A 156 -24.18 -1.64 -7.96
N GLY A 157 -24.93 -1.51 -9.06
CA GLY A 157 -24.37 -1.33 -10.41
C GLY A 157 -23.44 -0.11 -10.51
N ALA A 158 -23.85 1.04 -9.97
CA ALA A 158 -23.06 2.26 -9.96
C ALA A 158 -21.75 2.12 -9.15
N VAL A 159 -21.81 1.56 -7.94
CA VAL A 159 -20.62 1.31 -7.11
C VAL A 159 -19.63 0.39 -7.81
N PHE A 160 -20.11 -0.64 -8.49
CA PHE A 160 -19.26 -1.56 -9.25
C PHE A 160 -18.65 -0.89 -10.48
N ALA A 161 -19.39 -0.03 -11.18
CA ALA A 161 -18.86 0.74 -12.31
C ALA A 161 -17.78 1.74 -11.88
N ILE A 162 -17.99 2.48 -10.78
CA ILE A 162 -17.00 3.41 -10.20
C ILE A 162 -15.75 2.64 -9.78
N THR A 163 -15.93 1.50 -9.12
CA THR A 163 -14.82 0.65 -8.68
C THR A 163 -14.04 0.11 -9.88
N LEU A 164 -14.71 -0.36 -10.92
CA LEU A 164 -14.07 -0.86 -12.14
C LEU A 164 -13.24 0.23 -12.83
N ALA A 165 -13.80 1.43 -13.01
CA ALA A 165 -13.08 2.56 -13.59
C ALA A 165 -11.83 2.93 -12.77
N SER A 166 -11.97 2.94 -11.45
CA SER A 166 -10.86 3.25 -10.53
C SER A 166 -9.77 2.18 -10.56
N ILE A 167 -10.13 0.89 -10.64
CA ILE A 167 -9.18 -0.23 -10.78
C ILE A 167 -8.39 -0.10 -12.09
N ILE A 168 -9.06 0.21 -13.21
CA ILE A 168 -8.41 0.38 -14.53
C ILE A 168 -7.44 1.56 -14.49
N PHE A 169 -7.85 2.69 -13.91
CA PHE A 169 -7.01 3.87 -13.77
C PHE A 169 -5.79 3.60 -12.88
N ALA A 170 -6.01 3.02 -11.70
CA ALA A 170 -4.96 2.66 -10.76
C ALA A 170 -3.93 1.68 -11.39
N GLY A 171 -4.40 0.68 -12.13
CA GLY A 171 -3.53 -0.26 -12.85
C GLY A 171 -2.75 0.41 -13.98
N SER A 172 -3.37 1.37 -14.68
CA SER A 172 -2.72 2.14 -15.76
C SER A 172 -1.57 2.99 -15.22
N VAL A 173 -1.78 3.71 -14.12
CA VAL A 173 -0.72 4.44 -13.42
C VAL A 173 0.36 3.47 -12.92
N GLY A 174 -0.06 2.34 -12.32
CA GLY A 174 0.80 1.25 -11.87
C GLY A 174 1.78 0.76 -12.93
N THR A 175 1.25 0.36 -14.08
CA THR A 175 2.05 -0.15 -15.21
C THR A 175 3.03 0.88 -15.74
N VAL A 176 2.61 2.13 -15.95
CA VAL A 176 3.46 3.17 -16.54
C VAL A 176 4.58 3.59 -15.60
N MET A 177 4.32 3.73 -14.31
CA MET A 177 5.37 4.01 -13.32
C MET A 177 6.36 2.85 -13.19
N GLY A 178 5.88 1.60 -13.28
CA GLY A 178 6.73 0.41 -13.38
C GLY A 178 7.63 0.43 -14.61
N LEU A 179 7.13 0.90 -15.76
CA LEU A 179 7.91 1.05 -16.98
C LEU A 179 8.90 2.22 -16.93
N TRP A 180 8.60 3.25 -16.14
CA TRP A 180 9.48 4.41 -15.98
C TRP A 180 10.62 4.17 -14.98
N ARG A 181 10.36 3.45 -13.88
CA ARG A 181 11.35 3.23 -12.81
C ARG A 181 12.10 1.92 -12.96
N GLU A 182 13.37 1.95 -12.59
CA GLU A 182 14.26 0.77 -12.64
C GLU A 182 14.05 -0.15 -11.44
N LYS A 183 13.81 0.42 -10.25
CA LYS A 183 13.68 -0.34 -9.00
C LYS A 183 12.21 -0.54 -8.63
N THR A 184 11.86 -1.77 -8.25
CA THR A 184 10.52 -2.17 -7.74
C THR A 184 9.98 -1.25 -6.66
N PHE A 185 10.79 -0.96 -5.65
CA PHE A 185 10.48 -0.03 -4.56
C PHE A 185 10.01 1.33 -5.10
N GLN A 186 10.76 1.92 -6.03
CA GLN A 186 10.47 3.25 -6.56
C GLN A 186 9.21 3.24 -7.41
N ALA A 187 8.99 2.17 -8.19
CA ALA A 187 7.76 2.01 -8.97
C ALA A 187 6.54 1.97 -8.05
N ILE A 188 6.54 1.11 -7.03
CA ILE A 188 5.41 0.95 -6.11
C ILE A 188 5.16 2.26 -5.34
N ALA A 189 6.18 2.83 -4.71
CA ALA A 189 6.05 4.06 -3.92
C ALA A 189 5.48 5.23 -4.75
N LEU A 190 5.99 5.44 -5.97
CA LEU A 190 5.51 6.52 -6.82
C LEU A 190 4.11 6.28 -7.36
N THR A 191 3.67 5.03 -7.53
CA THR A 191 2.29 4.75 -7.96
C THR A 191 1.28 5.12 -6.89
N VAL A 192 1.56 4.72 -5.64
CA VAL A 192 0.71 5.08 -4.49
C VAL A 192 0.70 6.60 -4.31
N LEU A 193 1.87 7.24 -4.32
CA LEU A 193 1.97 8.70 -4.21
C LEU A 193 1.25 9.43 -5.34
N ALA A 194 1.38 8.98 -6.59
CA ALA A 194 0.71 9.61 -7.73
C ALA A 194 -0.83 9.51 -7.62
N ILE A 195 -1.37 8.35 -7.25
CA ILE A 195 -2.81 8.16 -7.08
C ILE A 195 -3.34 9.04 -5.94
N LEU A 196 -2.65 9.07 -4.80
CA LEU A 196 -3.05 9.90 -3.66
C LEU A 196 -2.93 11.39 -3.96
N MET A 197 -1.86 11.80 -4.65
CA MET A 197 -1.69 13.19 -5.07
C MET A 197 -2.82 13.62 -6.01
N LEU A 198 -3.22 12.79 -6.98
CA LEU A 198 -4.35 13.08 -7.85
C LEU A 198 -5.68 13.20 -7.08
N LEU A 199 -5.91 12.31 -6.10
CA LEU A 199 -7.11 12.37 -5.27
C LEU A 199 -7.15 13.68 -4.45
N VAL A 200 -6.06 14.02 -3.77
CA VAL A 200 -5.97 15.25 -2.96
C VAL A 200 -6.08 16.50 -3.83
N CYS A 201 -5.38 16.54 -4.97
CA CYS A 201 -5.50 17.65 -5.92
C CYS A 201 -6.93 17.80 -6.43
N GLY A 202 -7.62 16.69 -6.76
CA GLY A 202 -9.02 16.71 -7.16
C GLY A 202 -9.93 17.33 -6.09
N GLU A 203 -9.76 16.92 -4.85
CA GLU A 203 -10.50 17.45 -3.69
C GLU A 203 -10.28 18.96 -3.48
N ILE A 204 -9.03 19.43 -3.63
CA ILE A 204 -8.68 20.86 -3.51
C ILE A 204 -9.29 21.67 -4.65
N VAL A 205 -9.22 21.19 -5.90
CA VAL A 205 -9.84 21.86 -7.05
C VAL A 205 -11.34 22.00 -6.83
N ILE A 206 -12.00 20.93 -6.41
CA ILE A 206 -13.44 20.96 -6.09
C ILE A 206 -13.76 21.96 -4.97
N GLY A 207 -12.94 22.02 -3.93
CA GLY A 207 -13.12 22.96 -2.81
C GLY A 207 -12.89 24.43 -3.21
N SER A 208 -11.91 24.68 -4.08
CA SER A 208 -11.55 26.04 -4.51
C SER A 208 -12.57 26.69 -5.46
N VAL A 209 -13.29 25.88 -6.25
CA VAL A 209 -14.27 26.38 -7.23
C VAL A 209 -15.67 25.96 -6.79
N SER A 210 -16.27 26.78 -5.92
CA SER A 210 -17.60 26.52 -5.34
C SER A 210 -18.75 26.51 -6.36
N SER A 211 -18.56 27.11 -7.54
CA SER A 211 -19.55 27.21 -8.62
C SER A 211 -19.63 25.96 -9.52
N LEU A 212 -18.80 24.93 -9.28
CA LEU A 212 -18.82 23.73 -10.11
C LEU A 212 -20.15 22.95 -9.96
N PRO A 213 -20.80 22.57 -11.07
CA PRO A 213 -21.96 21.68 -11.03
C PRO A 213 -21.64 20.40 -10.27
N GLU A 214 -22.61 19.87 -9.53
CA GLU A 214 -22.45 18.63 -8.76
C GLU A 214 -21.92 17.47 -9.61
N ALA A 215 -22.43 17.29 -10.83
CA ALA A 215 -21.96 16.26 -11.75
C ALA A 215 -20.44 16.36 -12.04
N VAL A 216 -19.91 17.59 -12.17
CA VAL A 216 -18.47 17.82 -12.40
C VAL A 216 -17.67 17.52 -11.13
N ARG A 217 -18.19 17.89 -9.96
CA ARG A 217 -17.55 17.59 -8.66
C ARG A 217 -17.43 16.08 -8.43
N LEU A 218 -18.46 15.33 -8.79
CA LEU A 218 -18.44 13.86 -8.71
C LEU A 218 -17.47 13.25 -9.73
N ALA A 219 -17.27 13.86 -10.90
CA ALA A 219 -16.36 13.34 -11.93
C ALA A 219 -14.88 13.32 -11.52
N PHE A 220 -14.44 14.26 -10.66
CA PHE A 220 -13.05 14.40 -10.23
C PHE A 220 -12.67 13.57 -9.00
N SER A 221 -13.64 13.07 -8.22
CA SER A 221 -13.38 12.32 -6.98
C SER A 221 -14.15 11.00 -6.94
N PRO A 222 -13.44 9.85 -7.14
CA PRO A 222 -14.04 8.52 -6.99
C PRO A 222 -14.68 8.29 -5.63
N PHE A 223 -14.06 8.80 -4.57
CA PHE A 223 -14.57 8.62 -3.22
C PHE A 223 -15.89 9.38 -3.03
N ARG A 224 -16.00 10.63 -3.50
CA ARG A 224 -17.26 11.39 -3.43
C ARG A 224 -18.35 10.77 -4.29
N ALA A 225 -18.03 10.36 -5.52
CA ALA A 225 -18.98 9.68 -6.40
C ALA A 225 -19.51 8.37 -5.78
N LEU A 226 -18.63 7.61 -5.13
CA LEU A 226 -18.98 6.40 -4.42
C LEU A 226 -19.92 6.68 -3.25
N MET A 227 -19.59 7.67 -2.41
CA MET A 227 -20.42 8.05 -1.26
C MET A 227 -21.78 8.63 -1.68
N ALA A 228 -21.82 9.42 -2.75
CA ALA A 228 -23.06 9.92 -3.34
C ALA A 228 -23.93 8.76 -3.86
N SER A 229 -23.32 7.76 -4.52
CA SER A 229 -24.03 6.57 -5.01
C SER A 229 -24.52 5.67 -3.89
N ALA A 230 -23.79 5.61 -2.78
CA ALA A 230 -24.14 4.84 -1.60
C ALA A 230 -25.23 5.49 -0.74
N SER A 231 -25.54 6.78 -0.96
CA SER A 231 -26.60 7.47 -0.24
C SER A 231 -28.00 7.03 -0.73
N PRO A 232 -28.99 6.81 0.17
CA PRO A 232 -30.31 6.27 -0.19
C PRO A 232 -31.08 7.07 -1.26
N SER A 233 -30.89 8.39 -1.31
CA SER A 233 -31.53 9.28 -2.29
C SER A 233 -30.63 9.61 -3.50
N GLY A 234 -29.37 9.18 -3.49
CA GLY A 234 -28.35 9.66 -4.42
C GLY A 234 -28.67 9.37 -5.88
N ILE A 235 -29.13 8.15 -6.20
CA ILE A 235 -29.34 7.72 -7.59
C ILE A 235 -30.60 8.29 -8.24
N LEU A 236 -31.55 8.76 -7.43
CA LEU A 236 -32.80 9.38 -7.90
C LEU A 236 -32.54 10.78 -8.49
N THR A 237 -31.36 11.35 -8.25
CA THR A 237 -31.00 12.67 -8.75
C THR A 237 -30.26 12.55 -10.08
N ALA A 238 -30.75 13.23 -11.13
CA ALA A 238 -30.13 13.23 -12.45
C ALA A 238 -28.66 13.73 -12.44
N SER A 239 -28.30 14.60 -11.49
CA SER A 239 -26.93 15.11 -11.30
C SER A 239 -25.97 13.98 -10.91
N THR A 240 -26.37 13.09 -10.01
CA THR A 240 -25.56 11.97 -9.54
C THR A 240 -25.31 10.97 -10.65
N PHE A 241 -26.35 10.56 -11.39
CA PHE A 241 -26.20 9.65 -12.52
C PHE A 241 -25.26 10.21 -13.59
N THR A 242 -25.46 11.47 -13.98
CA THR A 242 -24.59 12.17 -14.93
C THR A 242 -23.15 12.26 -14.41
N GLY A 243 -22.98 12.52 -13.10
CA GLY A 243 -21.67 12.55 -12.45
C GLY A 243 -20.95 11.21 -12.46
N ILE A 244 -21.65 10.09 -12.27
CA ILE A 244 -21.09 8.74 -12.32
C ILE A 244 -20.62 8.40 -13.74
N VAL A 245 -21.44 8.68 -14.74
CA VAL A 245 -21.09 8.47 -16.16
C VAL A 245 -19.89 9.34 -16.53
N ALA A 246 -19.88 10.61 -16.10
CA ALA A 246 -18.77 11.52 -16.31
C ALA A 246 -17.48 11.02 -15.63
N LEU A 247 -17.55 10.53 -14.38
CA LEU A 247 -16.40 9.94 -13.70
C LEU A 247 -15.84 8.75 -14.48
N PHE A 248 -16.71 7.84 -14.91
CA PHE A 248 -16.30 6.65 -15.65
C PHE A 248 -15.56 7.06 -16.94
N ALA A 249 -16.11 8.01 -17.68
CA ALA A 249 -15.50 8.55 -18.89
C ALA A 249 -14.16 9.25 -18.61
N VAL A 250 -14.08 10.09 -17.58
CA VAL A 250 -12.85 10.80 -17.19
C VAL A 250 -11.75 9.83 -16.77
N MET A 251 -12.06 8.83 -15.93
CA MET A 251 -11.10 7.82 -15.49
C MET A 251 -10.58 6.96 -16.65
N LEU A 252 -11.46 6.58 -17.58
CA LEU A 252 -11.07 5.85 -18.79
C LEU A 252 -10.17 6.72 -19.69
N LEU A 253 -10.56 7.98 -19.92
CA LEU A 253 -9.76 8.93 -20.71
C LEU A 253 -8.38 9.14 -20.10
N LEU A 254 -8.30 9.39 -18.78
CA LEU A 254 -7.04 9.52 -18.06
C LEU A 254 -6.20 8.24 -18.15
N SER A 255 -6.83 7.06 -18.04
CA SER A 255 -6.15 5.77 -18.22
C SER A 255 -5.53 5.67 -19.61
N VAL A 256 -6.27 6.03 -20.66
CA VAL A 256 -5.79 6.01 -22.04
C VAL A 256 -4.63 6.99 -22.23
N LEU A 257 -4.73 8.22 -21.71
CA LEU A 257 -3.64 9.20 -21.78
C LEU A 257 -2.36 8.69 -21.12
N VAL A 258 -2.48 8.12 -19.91
CA VAL A 258 -1.34 7.54 -19.18
C VAL A 258 -0.74 6.39 -19.99
N LEU A 259 -1.55 5.49 -20.54
CA LEU A 259 -1.07 4.36 -21.35
C LEU A 259 -0.42 4.81 -22.65
N LEU A 260 -0.92 5.85 -23.33
CA LEU A 260 -0.30 6.41 -24.52
C LEU A 260 1.11 6.93 -24.23
N ILE A 261 1.30 7.61 -23.09
CA ILE A 261 2.63 8.02 -22.62
C ILE A 261 3.52 6.79 -22.41
N GLY A 262 2.98 5.75 -21.75
CA GLY A 262 3.68 4.48 -21.54
C GLY A 262 4.13 3.83 -22.85
N VAL A 263 3.24 3.71 -23.83
CA VAL A 263 3.52 3.11 -25.14
C VAL A 263 4.54 3.93 -25.93
N ALA A 264 4.42 5.26 -25.94
CA ALA A 264 5.35 6.14 -26.64
C ALA A 264 6.76 6.11 -26.04
N ARG A 265 6.86 6.02 -24.70
CA ARG A 265 8.14 6.10 -23.99
C ARG A 265 8.77 4.77 -23.62
N VAL A 266 8.08 3.63 -23.78
CA VAL A 266 8.57 2.31 -23.32
C VAL A 266 9.96 1.95 -23.83
N ARG A 267 10.26 2.22 -25.11
CA ARG A 267 11.57 1.94 -25.73
C ARG A 267 12.65 2.98 -25.36
N ILE A 268 12.24 4.19 -25.00
CA ILE A 268 13.14 5.26 -24.56
C ILE A 268 13.56 5.02 -23.11
N TRP A 269 12.62 4.60 -22.26
CA TRP A 269 12.89 4.32 -20.85
C TRP A 269 13.65 3.00 -20.61
N ASN A 270 13.58 2.05 -21.55
CA ASN A 270 14.21 0.74 -21.41
C ASN A 270 15.13 0.47 -22.62
N PRO A 271 16.27 1.17 -22.74
CA PRO A 271 17.19 0.99 -23.86
C PRO A 271 17.89 -0.37 -23.79
N SER A 272 17.95 -1.08 -24.93
CA SER A 272 18.59 -2.40 -25.03
C SER A 272 20.12 -2.38 -24.89
N ARG A 273 20.73 -1.18 -24.86
CA ARG A 273 22.18 -0.96 -24.97
C ARG A 273 22.97 -1.05 -23.67
N GLU A 274 22.32 -1.22 -22.52
CA GLU A 274 23.00 -1.40 -21.22
C GLU A 274 23.71 -2.76 -21.10
N VAL A 275 23.51 -3.68 -22.05
CA VAL A 275 24.34 -4.89 -22.23
C VAL A 275 25.56 -4.59 -23.12
N ARG A 276 26.21 -3.44 -22.95
CA ARG A 276 27.61 -3.33 -23.35
C ARG A 276 28.39 -4.03 -22.25
N PHE A 277 28.98 -5.16 -22.61
CA PHE A 277 29.99 -5.86 -21.83
C PHE A 277 30.94 -4.85 -21.18
N LYS A 278 31.30 -5.13 -19.93
CA LYS A 278 32.48 -4.59 -19.25
C LYS A 278 33.57 -4.39 -20.31
N ALA A 279 34.20 -3.21 -20.35
CA ALA A 279 35.31 -2.98 -21.29
C ALA A 279 36.27 -4.19 -21.23
N PRO A 280 36.80 -4.68 -22.37
CA PRO A 280 37.74 -5.79 -22.37
C PRO A 280 38.77 -5.55 -21.27
N GLU A 281 38.94 -6.54 -20.38
CA GLU A 281 40.04 -6.48 -19.43
C GLU A 281 41.33 -6.50 -20.25
N PRO A 282 42.30 -5.61 -19.96
CA PRO A 282 43.50 -5.49 -20.76
C PRO A 282 44.22 -6.84 -20.81
N GLU A 283 44.38 -7.39 -22.01
CA GLU A 283 45.01 -8.70 -22.20
C GLU A 283 46.54 -8.60 -22.14
N THR A 284 47.09 -7.38 -22.16
CA THR A 284 48.54 -7.09 -22.14
C THR A 284 48.96 -6.17 -21.00
N GLY A 285 50.17 -6.39 -20.48
CA GLY A 285 50.74 -5.62 -19.37
C GLY A 285 51.00 -4.13 -19.66
N GLU A 286 51.01 -3.72 -20.93
CA GLU A 286 51.11 -2.31 -21.34
C GLU A 286 49.77 -1.57 -21.25
N GLU A 287 48.66 -2.22 -21.62
CA GLU A 287 47.31 -1.65 -21.50
C GLU A 287 46.89 -1.48 -20.03
N ALA A 288 47.31 -2.40 -19.16
CA ALA A 288 47.11 -2.30 -17.70
C ALA A 288 47.85 -1.09 -17.09
N LYS A 289 49.09 -0.83 -17.53
CA LYS A 289 49.86 0.35 -17.10
C LYS A 289 49.25 1.65 -17.60
N GLU A 290 48.72 1.66 -18.82
CA GLU A 290 48.06 2.86 -19.38
C GLU A 290 46.72 3.17 -18.68
N GLN A 291 46.01 2.15 -18.20
CA GLN A 291 44.84 2.29 -17.32
C GLN A 291 45.22 2.76 -15.90
N GLU A 292 46.24 2.18 -15.27
CA GLU A 292 46.74 2.63 -13.95
C GLU A 292 47.16 4.11 -13.97
N THR A 293 47.81 4.54 -15.07
CA THR A 293 48.24 5.93 -15.23
C THR A 293 47.05 6.90 -15.37
N LYS A 294 45.92 6.44 -15.95
CA LYS A 294 44.67 7.21 -16.05
C LYS A 294 43.84 7.18 -14.76
N GLU A 295 43.91 6.12 -13.94
CA GLU A 295 43.18 5.99 -12.68
C GLU A 295 43.83 6.77 -11.51
N SER A 296 45.15 6.97 -11.55
CA SER A 296 45.92 7.69 -10.53
C SER A 296 45.44 9.13 -10.26
N TRP A 297 44.88 9.84 -11.24
CA TRP A 297 44.53 11.27 -11.11
C TRP A 297 43.30 11.57 -10.21
N LYS A 298 42.57 10.55 -9.71
CA LYS A 298 41.37 10.75 -8.86
C LYS A 298 41.26 9.78 -7.67
N VAL A 299 42.38 9.35 -7.08
CA VAL A 299 42.32 8.63 -5.80
C VAL A 299 41.87 9.61 -4.70
N ARG A 300 40.55 9.69 -4.47
CA ARG A 300 39.99 10.46 -3.34
C ARG A 300 40.59 9.92 -2.06
N ALA A 301 41.06 10.82 -1.19
CA ALA A 301 41.54 10.47 0.14
C ALA A 301 40.52 9.52 0.83
N PRO A 302 40.99 8.41 1.43
CA PRO A 302 40.13 7.45 2.10
C PRO A 302 39.33 8.17 3.19
N ARG A 303 38.01 8.04 3.14
CA ARG A 303 37.14 8.66 4.14
C ARG A 303 37.19 7.82 5.41
N PRO A 304 37.31 8.43 6.61
CA PRO A 304 37.25 7.68 7.84
C PRO A 304 35.87 7.03 7.97
N VAL A 305 35.87 5.71 8.17
CA VAL A 305 34.67 4.89 8.41
C VAL A 305 34.34 4.95 9.90
N TRP A 306 33.06 5.03 10.25
CA TRP A 306 32.63 5.05 11.66
C TRP A 306 32.73 3.65 12.28
N ASN A 307 32.59 3.58 13.61
CA ASN A 307 32.55 2.30 14.35
C ASN A 307 31.53 1.32 13.78
N ASN A 308 30.38 1.81 13.31
CA ASN A 308 29.43 0.99 12.54
C ASN A 308 29.59 1.27 11.03
N PRO A 309 30.23 0.37 10.27
CA PRO A 309 30.50 0.57 8.84
C PRO A 309 29.22 0.52 7.99
N VAL A 310 28.22 -0.27 8.39
CA VAL A 310 26.92 -0.37 7.71
C VAL A 310 26.19 0.97 7.80
N LEU A 311 26.10 1.54 9.00
CA LEU A 311 25.48 2.86 9.22
C LEU A 311 26.22 3.95 8.42
N TRP A 312 27.55 3.96 8.48
CA TRP A 312 28.36 4.90 7.71
C TRP A 312 28.03 4.82 6.22
N ARG A 313 27.92 3.59 5.67
CA ARG A 313 27.56 3.40 4.27
C ARG A 313 26.17 3.94 3.98
N GLU A 314 25.14 3.60 4.76
CA GLU A 314 23.77 4.07 4.51
C GLU A 314 23.62 5.59 4.57
N VAL A 315 24.39 6.26 5.44
CA VAL A 315 24.30 7.71 5.64
C VAL A 315 25.20 8.50 4.67
N ARG A 316 26.43 8.02 4.44
CA ARG A 316 27.47 8.76 3.70
C ARG A 316 27.54 8.39 2.24
N THR A 317 27.05 7.22 1.86
CA THR A 317 26.98 6.79 0.46
C THR A 317 25.54 6.87 -0.01
N TRP A 318 25.34 7.15 -1.29
CA TRP A 318 24.01 7.18 -1.89
C TRP A 318 23.50 5.75 -2.14
N ALA A 319 23.45 4.93 -1.08
CA ALA A 319 23.15 3.50 -1.13
C ALA A 319 21.78 3.21 -1.79
N TYR A 320 20.81 4.11 -1.58
CA TYR A 320 19.47 4.01 -2.18
C TYR A 320 19.35 4.68 -3.56
N GLY A 321 20.43 5.32 -4.04
CA GLY A 321 20.49 6.03 -5.31
C GLY A 321 19.89 7.44 -5.30
N ARG A 322 20.34 8.28 -6.24
CA ARG A 322 19.87 9.68 -6.37
C ARG A 322 18.38 9.80 -6.68
N LYS A 323 17.77 8.76 -7.27
CA LYS A 323 16.36 8.77 -7.68
C LYS A 323 15.37 8.73 -6.50
N VAL A 324 15.81 8.41 -5.28
CA VAL A 324 14.97 8.50 -4.06
C VAL A 324 14.53 9.93 -3.76
N ILE A 325 15.28 10.94 -4.22
CA ILE A 325 14.87 12.36 -4.11
C ILE A 325 13.48 12.56 -4.71
N VAL A 326 13.12 11.87 -5.80
CA VAL A 326 11.81 12.05 -6.43
C VAL A 326 10.67 11.59 -5.51
N ILE A 327 10.87 10.54 -4.73
CA ILE A 327 9.89 10.06 -3.75
C ILE A 327 9.76 11.09 -2.62
N ARG A 328 10.89 11.64 -2.12
CA ARG A 328 10.88 12.68 -1.08
C ARG A 328 10.16 13.94 -1.55
N VAL A 329 10.43 14.39 -2.77
CA VAL A 329 9.78 15.56 -3.36
C VAL A 329 8.28 15.31 -3.57
N ALA A 330 7.88 14.15 -4.10
CA ALA A 330 6.48 13.79 -4.27
C ALA A 330 5.74 13.73 -2.91
N PHE A 331 6.37 13.14 -1.89
CA PHE A 331 5.81 13.13 -0.54
C PHE A 331 5.74 14.53 0.06
N ALA A 332 6.77 15.37 -0.11
CA ALA A 332 6.76 16.75 0.36
C ALA A 332 5.66 17.59 -0.29
N MET A 333 5.37 17.37 -1.59
CA MET A 333 4.22 17.99 -2.25
C MET A 333 2.90 17.50 -1.66
N LEU A 334 2.72 16.19 -1.47
CA LEU A 334 1.52 15.63 -0.83
C LEU A 334 1.33 16.18 0.60
N PHE A 335 2.43 16.27 1.36
CA PHE A 335 2.46 16.88 2.68
C PHE A 335 2.04 18.34 2.63
N ALA A 336 2.58 19.14 1.71
CA ALA A 336 2.23 20.54 1.57
C ALA A 336 0.74 20.71 1.30
N LEU A 337 0.14 19.88 0.43
CA LEU A 337 -1.31 19.89 0.18
C LEU A 337 -2.12 19.54 1.43
N GLY A 338 -1.75 18.50 2.17
CA GLY A 338 -2.48 18.16 3.39
C GLY A 338 -2.27 19.16 4.54
N ALA A 339 -1.08 19.77 4.63
CA ALA A 339 -0.81 20.88 5.54
C ALA A 339 -1.65 22.12 5.20
N LEU A 340 -1.84 22.42 3.90
CA LEU A 340 -2.75 23.49 3.46
C LEU A 340 -4.20 23.20 3.85
N ILE A 341 -4.66 21.95 3.73
CA ILE A 341 -6.00 21.55 4.19
C ILE A 341 -6.14 21.76 5.70
N VAL A 342 -5.15 21.34 6.49
CA VAL A 342 -5.16 21.54 7.95
C VAL A 342 -5.13 23.03 8.31
N PHE A 343 -4.32 23.81 7.59
CA PHE A 343 -4.23 25.26 7.77
C PHE A 343 -5.58 25.95 7.49
N ASP A 344 -6.25 25.60 6.40
CA ASP A 344 -7.58 26.11 6.05
C ASP A 344 -8.64 25.71 7.10
N GLN A 345 -8.59 24.47 7.61
CA GLN A 345 -9.45 24.03 8.70
C GLN A 345 -9.25 24.80 10.00
N ILE A 346 -8.01 25.21 10.30
CA ILE A 346 -7.70 26.04 11.48
C ILE A 346 -8.23 27.46 11.28
N GLN A 347 -7.96 28.08 10.12
CA GLN A 347 -8.42 29.44 9.84
C GLN A 347 -9.94 29.57 9.81
N SER A 348 -10.61 28.57 9.23
CA SER A 348 -12.08 28.51 9.17
C SER A 348 -12.74 28.20 10.52
N GLY A 349 -11.96 27.87 11.55
CA GLY A 349 -12.47 27.48 12.87
C GLY A 349 -12.98 26.03 12.94
N ILE A 350 -13.10 25.33 11.80
CA ILE A 350 -13.61 23.94 11.71
C ILE A 350 -12.72 22.96 12.47
N ALA A 351 -11.44 23.26 12.64
CA ALA A 351 -10.50 22.45 13.43
C ALA A 351 -10.82 22.46 14.94
N TYR A 352 -11.46 23.51 15.45
CA TYR A 352 -11.79 23.68 16.88
C TYR A 352 -13.21 23.22 17.23
N GLU A 353 -14.02 22.85 16.24
CA GLU A 353 -15.38 22.39 16.48
C GLU A 353 -15.40 21.07 17.26
N SER A 354 -16.20 21.02 18.33
CA SER A 354 -16.40 19.79 19.09
C SER A 354 -17.22 18.77 18.28
N ILE A 355 -16.83 17.50 18.40
CA ILE A 355 -17.40 16.32 17.73
C ILE A 355 -18.94 16.30 17.79
N SER A 356 -19.52 16.80 18.89
CA SER A 356 -20.95 16.78 19.18
C SER A 356 -21.83 17.70 18.33
N ARG A 357 -21.29 18.72 17.63
CA ARG A 357 -22.12 19.70 16.89
C ARG A 357 -22.44 19.32 15.44
N VAL A 358 -21.66 18.46 14.79
CA VAL A 358 -21.71 18.29 13.31
C VAL A 358 -22.03 16.85 12.87
N GLY A 359 -22.30 15.93 13.80
CA GLY A 359 -22.50 14.51 13.45
C GLY A 359 -21.26 13.87 12.81
N ARG A 360 -20.08 14.50 12.96
CA ARG A 360 -18.78 13.93 12.58
C ARG A 360 -18.29 13.06 13.72
N SER A 361 -17.70 11.93 13.38
CA SER A 361 -17.22 10.96 14.35
C SER A 361 -15.79 11.17 14.83
N LEU A 362 -15.00 11.96 14.09
CA LEU A 362 -13.61 12.28 14.38
C LEU A 362 -13.39 13.79 14.24
N PRO A 363 -12.43 14.37 14.98
CA PRO A 363 -11.99 15.74 14.73
C PRO A 363 -11.58 15.93 13.27
N SER A 364 -11.96 17.07 12.68
CA SER A 364 -11.79 17.37 11.25
C SER A 364 -10.32 17.32 10.80
N ALA A 365 -9.41 17.77 11.67
CA ALA A 365 -7.96 17.75 11.45
C ALA A 365 -7.35 16.33 11.50
N THR A 366 -8.00 15.36 12.16
CA THR A 366 -7.44 14.01 12.35
C THR A 366 -7.29 13.25 11.02
N LEU A 367 -8.24 13.39 10.10
CA LEU A 367 -8.23 12.67 8.82
C LEU A 367 -7.02 13.02 7.92
N PRO A 368 -6.73 14.30 7.61
CA PRO A 368 -5.56 14.64 6.80
C PRO A 368 -4.23 14.28 7.48
N VAL A 369 -4.14 14.44 8.82
CA VAL A 369 -2.96 14.03 9.60
C VAL A 369 -2.76 12.52 9.50
N ALA A 370 -3.81 11.73 9.74
CA ALA A 370 -3.76 10.28 9.70
C ALA A 370 -3.43 9.77 8.29
N ALA A 371 -4.00 10.37 7.24
CA ALA A 371 -3.70 10.01 5.86
C ALA A 371 -2.22 10.23 5.52
N ILE A 372 -1.66 11.39 5.85
CA ILE A 372 -0.23 11.67 5.68
C ILE A 372 0.62 10.70 6.51
N GLY A 373 0.24 10.44 7.76
CA GLY A 373 0.94 9.53 8.65
C GLY A 373 0.98 8.09 8.13
N VAL A 374 -0.15 7.56 7.64
CA VAL A 374 -0.23 6.22 7.05
C VAL A 374 0.65 6.11 5.81
N VAL A 375 0.62 7.11 4.92
CA VAL A 375 1.49 7.14 3.74
C VAL A 375 2.96 7.15 4.14
N SER A 376 3.32 7.96 5.14
CA SER A 376 4.67 8.02 5.66
C SER A 376 5.13 6.67 6.22
N LEU A 377 4.33 6.04 7.07
CA LEU A 377 4.61 4.71 7.62
C LEU A 377 4.85 3.70 6.49
N VAL A 378 3.97 3.66 5.49
CA VAL A 378 4.12 2.78 4.33
C VAL A 378 5.43 3.04 3.58
N LEU A 379 5.83 4.29 3.36
CA LEU A 379 7.08 4.62 2.67
C LEU A 379 8.32 4.24 3.49
N VAL A 380 8.32 4.50 4.80
CA VAL A 380 9.40 4.10 5.71
C VAL A 380 9.54 2.58 5.75
N ASN A 381 8.43 1.84 5.81
CA ASN A 381 8.42 0.38 5.70
C ASN A 381 9.13 -0.08 4.43
N THR A 382 8.75 0.53 3.31
CA THR A 382 9.18 0.09 1.99
C THR A 382 10.67 0.40 1.82
N LEU A 383 11.18 1.50 2.41
CA LEU A 383 12.62 1.79 2.51
C LEU A 383 13.36 0.77 3.37
N ALA A 384 12.77 0.35 4.49
CA ALA A 384 13.34 -0.63 5.40
C ALA A 384 13.52 -1.99 4.72
N VAL A 385 12.47 -2.54 4.10
CA VAL A 385 12.56 -3.80 3.36
C VAL A 385 13.60 -3.70 2.24
N ASN A 386 13.53 -2.60 1.47
CA ASN A 386 14.43 -2.41 0.33
C ASN A 386 15.90 -2.28 0.74
N SER A 387 16.18 -1.82 1.96
CA SER A 387 17.56 -1.75 2.47
C SER A 387 18.24 -3.11 2.56
N VAL A 388 17.46 -4.17 2.82
CA VAL A 388 17.95 -5.55 2.91
C VAL A 388 17.83 -6.25 1.56
N THR A 389 16.68 -6.13 0.89
CA THR A 389 16.47 -6.83 -0.39
C THR A 389 17.37 -6.31 -1.50
N ASN A 390 17.74 -5.03 -1.50
CA ASN A 390 18.66 -4.50 -2.51
C ASN A 390 20.09 -5.06 -2.37
N GLU A 391 20.51 -5.47 -1.16
CA GLU A 391 21.77 -6.19 -0.96
C GLU A 391 21.67 -7.65 -1.40
N ARG A 392 20.55 -8.30 -1.08
CA ARG A 392 20.29 -9.68 -1.51
C ARG A 392 20.21 -9.77 -3.03
N ASP A 393 19.38 -8.95 -3.66
CA ASP A 393 19.20 -8.94 -5.12
C ASP A 393 20.50 -8.51 -5.83
N GLY A 394 21.40 -7.82 -5.13
CA GLY A 394 22.73 -7.45 -5.59
C GLY A 394 23.83 -8.50 -5.30
N LEU A 395 23.50 -9.66 -4.72
CA LEU A 395 24.43 -10.72 -4.29
C LEU A 395 25.53 -10.24 -3.33
N ALA A 396 25.34 -9.08 -2.69
CA ALA A 396 26.28 -8.53 -1.72
C ALA A 396 26.04 -9.08 -0.31
N LEU A 397 24.83 -9.58 -0.05
CA LEU A 397 24.45 -10.06 1.27
C LEU A 397 25.26 -11.31 1.68
N ASP A 398 25.54 -12.21 0.74
CA ASP A 398 26.39 -13.40 0.96
C ASP A 398 27.83 -13.01 1.34
N LEU A 399 28.35 -11.94 0.73
CA LEU A 399 29.66 -11.40 1.06
C LEU A 399 29.67 -10.78 2.47
N LEU A 400 28.62 -10.04 2.85
CA LEU A 400 28.50 -9.46 4.19
C LEU A 400 28.42 -10.52 5.28
N LEU A 401 27.82 -11.68 5.00
CA LEU A 401 27.73 -12.81 5.93
C LEU A 401 29.08 -13.47 6.23
N VAL A 402 30.07 -13.31 5.35
CA VAL A 402 31.43 -13.86 5.53
C VAL A 402 32.38 -12.83 6.17
N THR A 403 31.94 -11.59 6.35
CA THR A 403 32.73 -10.55 7.04
C THR A 403 32.54 -10.58 8.55
N ASP A 404 33.46 -9.96 9.29
CA ASP A 404 33.43 -9.82 10.77
C ASP A 404 32.29 -8.90 11.29
N LEU A 405 31.23 -8.69 10.51
CA LEU A 405 30.10 -7.86 10.91
C LEU A 405 29.21 -8.59 11.92
N SER A 406 29.02 -7.97 13.08
CA SER A 406 28.08 -8.52 14.06
C SER A 406 26.61 -8.30 13.61
N PRO A 407 25.68 -9.22 13.98
CA PRO A 407 24.26 -9.05 13.68
C PRO A 407 23.70 -7.71 14.20
N ARG A 408 24.20 -7.25 15.36
CA ARG A 408 23.80 -5.98 15.97
C ARG A 408 24.22 -4.79 15.12
N GLU A 409 25.45 -4.76 14.63
CA GLU A 409 25.94 -3.69 13.77
C GLU A 409 25.15 -3.63 12.46
N PHE A 410 24.80 -4.80 11.90
CA PHE A 410 23.98 -4.87 10.70
C PHE A 410 22.56 -4.35 10.94
N VAL A 411 21.81 -4.94 11.90
CA VAL A 411 20.40 -4.60 12.12
C VAL A 411 20.23 -3.14 12.55
N PHE A 412 20.99 -2.68 13.56
CA PHE A 412 20.91 -1.28 13.98
C PHE A 412 21.45 -0.32 12.92
N GLY A 413 22.51 -0.70 12.20
CA GLY A 413 23.07 0.11 11.11
C GLY A 413 22.05 0.33 9.99
N LYS A 414 21.32 -0.72 9.62
CA LYS A 414 20.21 -0.65 8.64
C LYS A 414 19.04 0.16 9.16
N MET A 415 18.58 -0.10 10.39
CA MET A 415 17.43 0.60 10.95
C MET A 415 17.68 2.10 11.07
N LEU A 416 18.83 2.51 11.64
CA LEU A 416 19.20 3.92 11.76
C LEU A 416 19.47 4.56 10.39
N GLY A 417 20.06 3.82 9.45
CA GLY A 417 20.25 4.26 8.07
C GLY A 417 18.92 4.59 7.38
N VAL A 418 17.92 3.72 7.53
CA VAL A 418 16.57 3.94 7.00
C VAL A 418 15.91 5.15 7.64
N LEU A 419 15.98 5.29 8.97
CA LEU A 419 15.42 6.45 9.67
C LEU A 419 16.09 7.77 9.24
N TYR A 420 17.40 7.75 8.97
CA TYR A 420 18.11 8.91 8.44
C TYR A 420 17.72 9.24 6.98
N VAL A 421 17.62 8.23 6.13
CA VAL A 421 17.23 8.39 4.71
C VAL A 421 15.75 8.75 4.57
N GLY A 422 14.91 8.33 5.51
CA GLY A 422 13.49 8.65 5.59
C GLY A 422 13.19 9.85 6.49
N LYS A 423 14.18 10.61 6.95
CA LYS A 423 13.98 11.69 7.93
C LYS A 423 12.92 12.70 7.51
N GLU A 424 12.83 13.05 6.22
CA GLU A 424 11.80 13.98 5.73
C GLU A 424 10.41 13.35 5.80
N LEU A 425 10.29 12.04 5.58
CA LEU A 425 9.04 11.30 5.71
C LEU A 425 8.56 11.25 7.17
N ILE A 426 9.50 11.23 8.12
CA ILE A 426 9.22 11.13 9.55
C ILE A 426 8.97 12.52 10.16
N LEU A 427 9.86 13.48 9.90
CA LEU A 427 9.84 14.79 10.52
C LEU A 427 8.68 15.66 10.04
N LEU A 428 8.23 15.53 8.79
CA LEU A 428 7.11 16.34 8.27
C LEU A 428 5.79 16.03 9.00
N PRO A 429 5.33 14.77 9.12
CA PRO A 429 4.14 14.44 9.91
C PRO A 429 4.27 14.82 11.40
N LEU A 430 5.46 14.64 12.00
CA LEU A 430 5.70 15.07 13.39
C LEU A 430 5.60 16.60 13.53
N GLY A 431 6.13 17.35 12.55
CA GLY A 431 6.00 18.80 12.49
C GLY A 431 4.55 19.26 12.39
N LEU A 432 3.70 18.50 11.69
CA LEU A 432 2.27 18.79 11.59
C LEU A 432 1.53 18.51 12.91
N LEU A 433 1.93 17.50 13.69
CA LEU A 433 1.44 17.31 15.06
C LEU A 433 1.84 18.48 15.98
N ILE A 434 3.10 18.95 15.86
CA ILE A 434 3.57 20.13 16.60
C ILE A 434 2.75 21.36 16.21
N TYR A 435 2.49 21.55 14.93
CA TYR A 435 1.70 22.66 14.42
C TYR A 435 0.27 22.67 15.00
N LEU A 436 -0.38 21.51 15.11
CA LEU A 436 -1.69 21.39 15.76
C LEU A 436 -1.66 21.76 17.25
N GLY A 437 -0.61 21.36 17.96
CA GLY A 437 -0.42 21.70 19.38
C GLY A 437 -0.17 23.20 19.59
N VAL A 438 0.69 23.81 18.78
CA VAL A 438 0.99 25.25 18.84
C VAL A 438 -0.24 26.09 18.45
N SER A 439 -1.05 25.60 17.50
CA SER A 439 -2.28 26.28 17.08
C SER A 439 -3.43 26.11 18.09
N GLY A 440 -3.23 25.37 19.18
CA GLY A 440 -4.26 25.14 20.21
C GLY A 440 -5.38 24.19 19.78
N VAL A 441 -5.23 23.47 18.66
CA VAL A 441 -6.20 22.44 18.22
C VAL A 441 -6.12 21.22 19.15
N THR A 442 -4.91 20.89 19.59
CA THR A 442 -4.65 19.84 20.59
C THR A 442 -3.89 20.43 21.77
N THR A 443 -4.13 19.90 22.96
CA THR A 443 -3.34 20.26 24.16
C THR A 443 -1.88 19.81 23.99
N TYR A 444 -0.94 20.51 24.62
CA TYR A 444 0.49 20.15 24.57
C TYR A 444 0.77 18.71 25.04
N GLU A 445 0.05 18.22 26.04
CA GLU A 445 0.18 16.85 26.55
C GLU A 445 -0.19 15.81 25.46
N ASN A 446 -1.38 15.93 24.87
CA ASN A 446 -1.81 15.07 23.76
C ASN A 446 -0.89 15.15 22.54
N MET A 447 -0.32 16.32 22.26
CA MET A 447 0.70 16.48 21.20
C MET A 447 1.93 15.62 21.49
N VAL A 448 2.45 15.64 22.72
CA VAL A 448 3.61 14.81 23.12
C VAL A 448 3.28 13.33 23.01
N TYR A 449 2.11 12.90 23.48
CA TYR A 449 1.68 11.50 23.36
C TYR A 449 1.54 11.04 21.91
N ALA A 450 0.99 11.88 21.03
CA ALA A 450 0.89 11.59 19.61
C ALA A 450 2.28 11.48 18.94
N ILE A 451 3.23 12.35 19.31
CA ILE A 451 4.62 12.30 18.80
C ILE A 451 5.32 11.01 19.25
N LEU A 452 5.24 10.68 20.54
CA LEU A 452 5.87 9.47 21.07
C LEU A 452 5.25 8.20 20.47
N GLY A 453 3.92 8.16 20.34
CA GLY A 453 3.20 7.08 19.66
C GLY A 453 3.62 6.94 18.19
N ALA A 454 3.76 8.05 17.46
CA ALA A 454 4.22 8.05 16.08
C ALA A 454 5.67 7.53 15.95
N VAL A 455 6.57 7.90 16.86
CA VAL A 455 7.96 7.40 16.88
C VAL A 455 8.00 5.88 17.08
N ILE A 456 7.17 5.35 17.98
CA ILE A 456 7.05 3.89 18.19
C ILE A 456 6.55 3.21 16.92
N LEU A 457 5.56 3.78 16.24
CA LEU A 457 5.06 3.24 14.98
C LEU A 457 6.11 3.27 13.87
N TYR A 458 6.93 4.31 13.76
CA TYR A 458 8.04 4.34 12.81
C TYR A 458 9.09 3.28 13.12
N ALA A 459 9.43 3.07 14.40
CA ALA A 459 10.33 2.01 14.82
C ALA A 459 9.76 0.62 14.50
N PHE A 460 8.47 0.40 14.78
CA PHE A 460 7.75 -0.83 14.45
C PHE A 460 7.79 -1.13 12.96
N VAL A 461 7.42 -0.16 12.13
CA VAL A 461 7.34 -0.35 10.69
C VAL A 461 8.73 -0.50 10.07
N ALA A 462 9.76 0.20 10.57
CA ALA A 462 11.14 -0.03 10.14
C ALA A 462 11.62 -1.44 10.48
N MET A 463 11.37 -1.91 11.71
CA MET A 463 11.76 -3.26 12.14
C MET A 463 11.00 -4.35 11.37
N LEU A 464 9.69 -4.17 11.15
CA LEU A 464 8.86 -5.07 10.36
C LEU A 464 9.37 -5.19 8.92
N GLY A 465 9.83 -4.08 8.35
CA GLY A 465 10.43 -4.07 7.02
C GLY A 465 11.75 -4.85 6.96
N ILE A 466 12.64 -4.63 7.94
CA ILE A 466 13.90 -5.39 8.06
C ILE A 466 13.62 -6.89 8.27
N HIS A 467 12.72 -7.24 9.19
CA HIS A 467 12.32 -8.62 9.47
C HIS A 467 11.83 -9.35 8.21
N SER A 468 10.96 -8.69 7.44
CA SER A 468 10.46 -9.26 6.18
C SER A 468 11.58 -9.38 5.15
N GLY A 469 12.47 -8.39 5.07
CA GLY A 469 13.65 -8.40 4.21
C GLY A 469 14.57 -9.59 4.50
N LEU A 470 14.80 -9.92 5.77
CA LEU A 470 15.69 -11.02 6.18
C LEU A 470 15.05 -12.39 5.92
N ASN A 471 13.75 -12.56 6.19
CA ASN A 471 13.10 -13.87 6.16
C ASN A 471 12.74 -14.38 4.77
N TYR A 472 12.33 -13.50 3.83
CA TYR A 472 11.83 -13.93 2.52
C TYR A 472 12.93 -14.00 1.46
N VAL A 473 13.24 -15.19 0.95
CA VAL A 473 14.30 -15.43 -0.06
C VAL A 473 14.20 -14.51 -1.29
N ALA A 474 13.00 -14.30 -1.84
CA ALA A 474 12.82 -13.40 -2.97
C ALA A 474 12.50 -11.97 -2.50
N GLY A 475 13.31 -10.98 -2.89
CA GLY A 475 13.12 -9.58 -2.51
C GLY A 475 11.71 -9.05 -2.82
N ARG A 476 11.14 -9.43 -3.97
CA ARG A 476 9.75 -9.13 -4.32
C ARG A 476 8.74 -9.64 -3.29
N THR A 477 8.86 -10.89 -2.85
CA THR A 477 7.91 -11.45 -1.88
C THR A 477 8.08 -10.80 -0.52
N ALA A 478 9.31 -10.42 -0.15
CA ALA A 478 9.57 -9.64 1.06
C ALA A 478 8.86 -8.29 1.02
N ILE A 479 9.02 -7.53 -0.08
CA ILE A 479 8.39 -6.21 -0.27
C ILE A 479 6.87 -6.34 -0.24
N LEU A 480 6.29 -7.30 -0.96
CA LEU A 480 4.84 -7.47 -1.00
C LEU A 480 4.26 -7.97 0.33
N ALA A 481 4.95 -8.87 1.03
CA ALA A 481 4.52 -9.35 2.34
C ALA A 481 4.51 -8.20 3.36
N SER A 482 5.62 -7.46 3.45
CA SER A 482 5.76 -6.34 4.38
C SER A 482 4.83 -5.17 4.06
N LEU A 483 4.68 -4.80 2.79
CA LEU A 483 3.72 -3.77 2.38
C LEU A 483 2.28 -4.24 2.64
N GLY A 484 2.01 -5.52 2.39
CA GLY A 484 0.73 -6.16 2.65
C GLY A 484 0.35 -6.16 4.14
N THR A 485 1.30 -6.41 5.05
CA THR A 485 1.04 -6.35 6.50
C THR A 485 0.74 -4.94 6.99
N VAL A 486 1.52 -3.94 6.57
CA VAL A 486 1.25 -2.54 6.94
C VAL A 486 -0.10 -2.10 6.39
N PHE A 487 -0.40 -2.41 5.12
CA PHE A 487 -1.70 -2.12 4.53
C PHE A 487 -2.83 -2.82 5.28
N PHE A 488 -2.69 -4.10 5.58
CA PHE A 488 -3.66 -4.87 6.36
C PHE A 488 -3.91 -4.26 7.75
N LEU A 489 -2.86 -3.87 8.46
CA LEU A 489 -2.97 -3.22 9.76
C LEU A 489 -3.70 -1.87 9.65
N CYS A 490 -3.30 -1.00 8.72
CA CYS A 490 -3.94 0.31 8.54
C CYS A 490 -5.41 0.19 8.15
N VAL A 491 -5.74 -0.69 7.20
CA VAL A 491 -7.12 -0.92 6.76
C VAL A 491 -7.95 -1.58 7.87
N GLY A 492 -7.39 -2.58 8.56
CA GLY A 492 -8.03 -3.21 9.71
C GLY A 492 -8.36 -2.20 10.81
N ILE A 493 -7.41 -1.35 11.18
CA ILE A 493 -7.61 -0.27 12.15
C ILE A 493 -8.71 0.70 11.71
N ALA A 494 -8.71 1.11 10.43
CA ALA A 494 -9.74 2.01 9.90
C ALA A 494 -11.14 1.37 9.94
N ILE A 495 -11.26 0.08 9.63
CA ILE A 495 -12.52 -0.67 9.73
C ILE A 495 -12.97 -0.74 11.19
N CYS A 496 -12.09 -1.15 12.10
CA CYS A 496 -12.37 -1.20 13.54
C CYS A 496 -12.91 0.13 14.05
N MET A 497 -12.22 1.22 13.70
CA MET A 497 -12.59 2.57 14.09
C MET A 497 -13.96 2.96 13.54
N THR A 498 -14.22 2.66 12.25
CA THR A 498 -15.50 2.98 11.60
C THR A 498 -16.66 2.21 12.25
N ILE A 499 -16.49 0.92 12.54
CA ILE A 499 -17.51 0.11 13.22
C ILE A 499 -17.78 0.67 14.62
N MET A 500 -16.73 0.95 15.40
CA MET A 500 -16.89 1.42 16.77
C MET A 500 -17.57 2.79 16.86
N VAL A 501 -17.23 3.69 15.93
CA VAL A 501 -17.91 4.97 15.74
C VAL A 501 -19.39 4.78 15.40
N SER A 502 -19.72 3.82 14.54
CA SER A 502 -21.07 3.68 14.01
C SER A 502 -22.05 3.11 15.04
N PHE A 503 -21.55 2.40 16.05
CA PHE A 503 -22.36 1.68 17.04
C PHE A 503 -22.15 2.16 18.48
N GLN A 504 -21.95 3.47 18.68
CA GLN A 504 -21.80 4.08 20.02
C GLN A 504 -23.01 3.73 20.91
N GLY A 505 -22.80 2.93 21.97
CA GLY A 505 -23.82 2.61 22.98
C GLY A 505 -23.98 1.14 23.39
N ALA A 506 -23.45 0.18 22.61
CA ALA A 506 -23.60 -1.25 22.89
C ALA A 506 -22.25 -1.98 22.96
N PHE A 507 -21.34 -1.52 23.83
CA PHE A 507 -19.96 -2.04 23.92
C PHE A 507 -19.89 -3.55 24.16
N GLN A 508 -20.78 -4.12 24.99
CA GLN A 508 -20.81 -5.57 25.23
C GLN A 508 -21.18 -6.37 23.97
N MET A 509 -22.06 -5.82 23.11
CA MET A 509 -22.51 -6.48 21.88
C MET A 509 -21.51 -6.33 20.73
N GLN A 510 -20.54 -5.42 20.86
CA GLN A 510 -19.42 -5.26 19.94
C GLN A 510 -18.35 -6.35 20.16
N LEU A 511 -18.19 -6.86 21.38
CA LEU A 511 -17.04 -7.71 21.75
C LEU A 511 -16.88 -8.96 20.87
N ALA A 512 -17.95 -9.71 20.59
CA ALA A 512 -17.89 -10.94 19.79
C ALA A 512 -17.44 -10.70 18.32
N PRO A 513 -18.06 -9.78 17.57
CA PRO A 513 -17.59 -9.43 16.23
C PRO A 513 -16.15 -8.87 16.19
N PHE A 514 -15.79 -8.04 17.17
CA PHE A 514 -14.41 -7.55 17.28
C PHE A 514 -13.43 -8.68 17.59
N LEU A 515 -13.79 -9.63 18.46
CA LEU A 515 -12.98 -10.82 18.72
C LEU A 515 -12.76 -11.64 17.46
N LEU A 516 -13.77 -11.80 16.60
CA LEU A 516 -13.61 -12.52 15.33
C LEU A 516 -12.60 -11.82 14.41
N MET A 517 -12.70 -10.49 14.27
CA MET A 517 -11.75 -9.69 13.49
C MET A 517 -10.35 -9.68 14.11
N ILE A 518 -10.24 -9.64 15.43
CA ILE A 518 -8.98 -9.65 16.17
C ILE A 518 -8.29 -11.02 16.08
N LEU A 519 -9.04 -12.12 16.20
CA LEU A 519 -8.51 -13.48 16.04
C LEU A 519 -8.11 -13.75 14.59
N GLY A 520 -8.97 -13.36 13.63
CA GLY A 520 -8.65 -13.47 12.20
C GLY A 520 -7.44 -12.62 11.82
N GLY A 521 -7.37 -11.38 12.31
CA GLY A 521 -6.25 -10.48 12.08
C GLY A 521 -4.97 -10.92 12.77
N GLY A 522 -5.05 -11.48 13.97
CA GLY A 522 -3.92 -12.09 14.66
C GLY A 522 -3.39 -13.32 13.94
N GLY A 523 -4.27 -14.17 13.40
CA GLY A 523 -3.90 -15.28 12.53
C GLY A 523 -3.21 -14.83 11.23
N ALA A 524 -3.73 -13.80 10.58
CA ALA A 524 -3.11 -13.21 9.38
C ALA A 524 -1.74 -12.59 9.68
N LEU A 525 -1.62 -11.88 10.80
CA LEU A 525 -0.37 -11.28 11.25
C LEU A 525 0.66 -12.35 11.61
N PHE A 526 0.26 -13.42 12.30
CA PHE A 526 1.12 -14.57 12.60
C PHE A 526 1.59 -15.28 11.33
N ALA A 527 0.70 -15.49 10.36
CA ALA A 527 1.05 -16.10 9.08
C ALA A 527 2.09 -15.28 8.30
N SER A 528 2.07 -13.95 8.46
CA SER A 528 3.06 -13.09 7.81
C SER A 528 4.35 -12.91 8.60
N LEU A 529 4.29 -12.78 9.92
CA LEU A 529 5.47 -12.53 10.76
C LEU A 529 6.23 -13.84 11.07
N GLY A 530 5.51 -14.94 11.27
CA GLY A 530 6.05 -16.26 11.61
C GLY A 530 6.33 -17.15 10.40
N TRP A 531 6.43 -16.59 9.19
CA TRP A 531 6.53 -17.37 7.94
C TRP A 531 7.70 -18.37 7.91
N ARG A 532 8.87 -17.98 8.42
CA ARG A 532 10.07 -18.84 8.45
C ARG A 532 10.37 -19.33 9.87
N ASN A 533 10.48 -18.39 10.81
CA ASN A 533 10.90 -18.66 12.18
C ASN A 533 9.74 -18.34 13.16
N PRO A 534 8.73 -19.21 13.29
CA PRO A 534 7.64 -19.02 14.24
C PRO A 534 8.18 -19.14 15.67
N SER A 535 8.02 -18.09 16.48
CA SER A 535 8.40 -18.09 17.89
C SER A 535 7.17 -17.84 18.78
N ARG A 536 7.25 -18.28 20.04
CA ARG A 536 6.20 -17.99 21.03
C ARG A 536 6.00 -16.48 21.22
N ALA A 537 7.09 -15.69 21.13
CA ALA A 537 7.02 -14.24 21.21
C ALA A 537 6.26 -13.63 20.02
N ILE A 538 6.53 -14.08 18.79
CA ILE A 538 5.80 -13.63 17.59
C ILE A 538 4.33 -14.05 17.64
N PHE A 539 4.05 -15.27 18.13
CA PHE A 539 2.68 -15.73 18.34
C PHE A 539 1.92 -14.82 19.31
N VAL A 540 2.48 -14.58 20.50
CA VAL A 540 1.87 -13.69 21.50
C VAL A 540 1.69 -12.29 20.93
N ALA A 541 2.72 -11.71 20.31
CA ALA A 541 2.65 -10.39 19.69
C ALA A 541 1.55 -10.31 18.62
N SER A 542 1.41 -11.34 17.79
CA SER A 542 0.43 -11.33 16.68
C SER A 542 -1.02 -11.27 17.18
N PHE A 543 -1.33 -11.93 18.30
CA PHE A 543 -2.67 -11.94 18.87
C PHE A 543 -2.93 -10.80 19.87
N THR A 544 -1.90 -10.31 20.57
CA THR A 544 -2.06 -9.19 21.52
C THR A 544 -2.11 -7.83 20.82
N LEU A 545 -1.38 -7.65 19.71
CA LEU A 545 -1.30 -6.35 19.02
C LEU A 545 -2.67 -5.86 18.52
N PRO A 546 -3.54 -6.68 17.88
CA PRO A 546 -4.88 -6.23 17.52
C PRO A 546 -5.77 -5.93 18.74
N LEU A 547 -5.64 -6.67 19.85
CA LEU A 547 -6.36 -6.39 21.11
C LEU A 547 -5.95 -5.04 21.72
N ILE A 548 -4.64 -4.80 21.80
CA ILE A 548 -4.08 -3.56 22.33
C ILE A 548 -4.45 -2.37 21.44
N THR A 549 -4.45 -2.58 20.13
CA THR A 549 -4.87 -1.54 19.18
C THR A 549 -6.37 -1.25 19.33
N TYR A 550 -7.20 -2.28 19.47
CA TYR A 550 -8.62 -2.10 19.77
C TYR A 550 -8.83 -1.27 21.04
N TYR A 551 -8.14 -1.63 22.14
CA TYR A 551 -8.17 -0.85 23.38
C TYR A 551 -7.69 0.60 23.19
N SER A 552 -6.66 0.82 22.37
CA SER A 552 -6.16 2.17 22.08
C SER A 552 -7.19 3.01 21.32
N ILE A 553 -7.90 2.42 20.36
CA ILE A 553 -8.98 3.09 19.63
C ILE A 553 -10.15 3.39 20.58
N THR A 554 -10.53 2.45 21.47
CA THR A 554 -11.67 2.65 22.40
C THR A 554 -11.40 3.82 23.33
N GLN A 555 -10.22 3.86 23.95
CA GLN A 555 -9.80 4.98 24.81
C GLN A 555 -9.72 6.29 24.03
N PHE A 556 -9.21 6.26 22.80
CA PHE A 556 -9.16 7.44 21.94
C PHE A 556 -10.56 8.00 21.62
N LEU A 557 -11.54 7.15 21.30
CA LEU A 557 -12.91 7.58 21.00
C LEU A 557 -13.68 8.02 22.24
N LEU A 558 -13.43 7.41 23.41
CA LEU A 558 -14.07 7.79 24.66
C LEU A 558 -13.56 9.12 25.23
N GLN A 559 -12.48 9.68 24.66
CA GLN A 559 -11.83 10.92 25.10
C GLN A 559 -11.57 10.98 26.61
N THR A 560 -11.27 9.84 27.22
CA THR A 560 -11.01 9.72 28.67
C THR A 560 -9.63 10.27 28.98
N ASP A 561 -8.58 9.55 28.60
CA ASP A 561 -7.19 9.87 28.91
C ASP A 561 -6.26 9.34 27.79
N HIS A 562 -5.66 10.25 27.04
CA HIS A 562 -4.74 9.92 25.94
C HIS A 562 -3.44 9.26 26.41
N LEU A 563 -3.11 9.36 27.70
CA LEU A 563 -2.00 8.64 28.32
C LEU A 563 -2.18 7.13 28.20
N PHE A 564 -3.39 6.59 28.44
CA PHE A 564 -3.64 5.15 28.31
C PHE A 564 -3.51 4.66 26.87
N VAL A 565 -3.88 5.50 25.90
CA VAL A 565 -3.65 5.22 24.47
C VAL A 565 -2.16 5.08 24.21
N PHE A 566 -1.35 6.06 24.65
CA PHE A 566 0.10 6.00 24.48
C PHE A 566 0.73 4.80 25.19
N PHE A 567 0.36 4.52 26.43
CA PHE A 567 0.89 3.41 27.21
C PHE A 567 0.56 2.04 26.57
N ALA A 568 -0.67 1.87 26.08
CA ALA A 568 -1.07 0.68 25.33
C ALA A 568 -0.24 0.53 24.06
N MET A 569 -0.06 1.60 23.29
CA MET A 569 0.78 1.59 22.08
C MET A 569 2.23 1.22 22.40
N LEU A 570 2.81 1.80 23.44
CA LEU A 570 4.18 1.53 23.88
C LEU A 570 4.38 0.06 24.26
N THR A 571 3.46 -0.50 25.05
CA THR A 571 3.54 -1.89 25.50
C THR A 571 3.35 -2.87 24.34
N GLY A 572 2.31 -2.71 23.50
CA GLY A 572 2.00 -3.63 22.41
C GLY A 572 3.00 -3.57 21.25
N TYR A 573 3.21 -2.38 20.69
CA TYR A 573 4.14 -2.21 19.57
C TYR A 573 5.59 -2.34 20.03
N GLY A 574 5.93 -1.86 21.24
CA GLY A 574 7.26 -2.06 21.82
C GLY A 574 7.60 -3.55 22.03
N PHE A 575 6.66 -4.34 22.56
CA PHE A 575 6.84 -5.78 22.68
C PHE A 575 7.02 -6.45 21.32
N THR A 576 6.26 -6.01 20.31
CA THR A 576 6.35 -6.60 18.96
C THR A 576 7.66 -6.23 18.28
N ILE A 577 8.14 -5.00 18.44
CA ILE A 577 9.49 -4.59 18.01
C ILE A 577 10.53 -5.52 18.64
N ALA A 578 10.47 -5.74 19.95
CA ALA A 578 11.40 -6.63 20.64
C ALA A 578 11.30 -8.09 20.14
N ALA A 579 10.08 -8.60 19.95
CA ALA A 579 9.84 -9.96 19.47
C ALA A 579 10.40 -10.21 18.06
N LEU A 580 10.42 -9.19 17.19
CA LEU A 580 11.02 -9.25 15.86
C LEU A 580 12.54 -9.00 15.90
N MET A 581 12.98 -8.09 16.76
CA MET A 581 14.38 -7.63 16.79
C MET A 581 15.31 -8.60 17.50
N ILE A 582 14.90 -9.18 18.64
CA ILE A 582 15.78 -10.04 19.45
C ILE A 582 16.34 -11.23 18.66
N PRO A 583 15.52 -12.03 17.93
CA PRO A 583 16.04 -13.12 17.12
C PRO A 583 17.05 -12.65 16.05
N ALA A 584 16.77 -11.51 15.41
CA ALA A 584 17.65 -10.94 14.39
C ALA A 584 18.99 -10.42 14.97
N LEU A 585 19.04 -10.12 16.27
CA LEU A 585 20.26 -9.71 16.97
C LEU A 585 21.07 -10.90 17.53
N SER A 586 20.43 -12.04 17.77
CA SER A 586 21.08 -13.24 18.33
C SER A 586 21.67 -14.15 17.27
N GLU A 587 20.97 -14.34 16.15
CA GLU A 587 21.40 -15.20 15.05
C GLU A 587 21.36 -14.38 13.75
N PHE A 588 22.48 -14.30 13.04
CA PHE A 588 22.52 -13.68 11.72
C PHE A 588 22.00 -14.67 10.66
N ASP A 589 20.79 -15.20 10.89
CA ASP A 589 20.11 -16.13 9.99
C ASP A 589 19.41 -15.33 8.88
N VAL A 590 20.05 -15.28 7.72
CA VAL A 590 19.47 -14.67 6.52
C VAL A 590 19.12 -15.77 5.53
N SER A 591 17.92 -15.70 4.93
CA SER A 591 17.55 -16.71 3.94
C SER A 591 18.36 -16.52 2.65
N LEU A 592 19.33 -17.42 2.41
CA LEU A 592 20.20 -17.42 1.23
C LEU A 592 19.73 -18.40 0.17
N GLU A 593 19.01 -19.46 0.56
CA GLU A 593 18.52 -20.48 -0.34
C GLU A 593 17.04 -20.80 -0.10
N LYS A 594 16.42 -21.37 -1.13
CA LYS A 594 15.07 -21.92 -1.03
C LYS A 594 15.21 -23.23 -0.25
N ASP A 595 15.05 -23.17 1.07
CA ASP A 595 15.14 -24.35 1.93
C ASP A 595 14.48 -25.55 1.25
N ARG A 596 15.30 -26.55 0.94
CA ARG A 596 14.90 -27.90 0.52
C ARG A 596 14.27 -28.61 1.72
N SER A 597 13.26 -28.02 2.35
CA SER A 597 12.51 -28.66 3.42
C SER A 597 11.26 -29.31 2.84
N ARG A 598 11.49 -30.40 2.10
CA ARG A 598 10.59 -31.55 1.86
C ARG A 598 11.28 -32.61 0.99
N GLU A 599 12.49 -33.00 1.37
CA GLU A 599 13.07 -34.31 1.03
C GLU A 599 13.73 -34.80 2.32
N GLY A 600 13.18 -35.84 2.95
CA GLY A 600 13.76 -36.49 4.13
C GLY A 600 12.79 -36.62 5.31
N ASP A 601 12.00 -37.70 5.27
CA ASP A 601 11.37 -38.48 6.36
C ASP A 601 10.04 -39.01 5.78
N GLY A 602 9.90 -40.29 5.45
CA GLY A 602 10.24 -41.43 6.29
C GLY A 602 8.94 -41.95 6.88
#